data_AF-A0A8B7VYV8-F1
#
_entry.id   AF-A0A8B7VYV8-F1
#
_cell.length_a   1.000
_cell.length_b   1.000
_cell.length_c   1.000
_cell.angle_alpha   90.00
_cell.angle_beta   90.00
_cell.angle_gamma   90.00
#
_symmetry.space_group_name_H-M   'P 1'
#
loop_
_entity.id
_entity.type
_entity.pdbx_description
1 polymer ?
#
loop_
_entity_poly.entity_id
_entity_poly.type
_entity_poly.pdbx_seq_one_letter_code
_entity_poly.pdbx_strand_id
1 'polypeptide(L)'
;MATMTVSPQQLPFISQDAIKDGQCVFPFWYRHEKYHDCVKLNAKHRWCSLHSIFQGYWKYCSLEDFAQCMFPFWYRRTIYWECTEDGEVFGRRWCSLTRNYNMDRVWKFC
;
A
#
# COMPACT_ATOMS: atom_id res chain seq x y z
N MET A 1 32.94 -40.06 3.00
CA MET A 1 32.08 -38.95 3.45
C MET A 1 31.73 -38.10 2.25
N ALA A 2 30.48 -38.17 1.80
CA ALA A 2 29.79 -37.17 1.00
C ALA A 2 28.37 -37.68 0.74
N THR A 3 27.37 -37.01 1.29
CA THR A 3 25.98 -37.13 0.80
C THR A 3 25.43 -35.73 0.67
N MET A 4 25.00 -35.43 -0.56
CA MET A 4 24.44 -34.16 -1.02
C MET A 4 23.06 -33.93 -0.37
N THR A 5 22.83 -32.74 0.19
CA THR A 5 21.48 -32.29 0.58
C THR A 5 21.14 -30.99 -0.14
N VAL A 6 19.94 -31.00 -0.71
CA VAL A 6 19.33 -30.09 -1.70
C VAL A 6 19.17 -28.64 -1.20
N SER A 7 19.28 -27.69 -2.14
CA SER A 7 18.87 -26.26 -2.13
C SER A 7 17.82 -26.09 -3.26
N PRO A 8 17.05 -25.00 -3.48
CA PRO A 8 16.83 -23.72 -2.77
C PRO A 8 15.32 -23.45 -2.51
N GLN A 9 14.96 -22.27 -2.00
CA GLN A 9 13.59 -21.68 -1.95
C GLN A 9 12.70 -22.06 -0.75
N GLN A 10 12.75 -21.23 0.30
CA GLN A 10 11.55 -20.55 0.81
C GLN A 10 11.99 -19.25 1.49
N LEU A 11 11.75 -18.14 0.79
CA LEU A 11 11.84 -16.76 1.28
C LEU A 11 11.00 -16.58 2.57
N PRO A 12 11.36 -15.62 3.45
CA PRO A 12 11.02 -15.64 4.85
C PRO A 12 9.51 -15.71 5.08
N PHE A 13 9.14 -16.68 5.92
CA PHE A 13 7.81 -16.93 6.43
C PHE A 13 7.29 -15.67 7.13
N ILE A 14 6.48 -14.90 6.41
CA ILE A 14 5.42 -13.98 6.86
C ILE A 14 5.77 -13.19 8.12
N SER A 15 6.05 -11.89 7.98
CA SER A 15 6.11 -10.94 9.10
C SER A 15 4.74 -10.84 9.81
N GLN A 16 4.45 -11.80 10.68
CA GLN A 16 3.56 -11.60 11.81
C GLN A 16 4.36 -10.76 12.81
N ASP A 17 3.77 -9.67 13.28
CA ASP A 17 4.37 -8.64 14.14
C ASP A 17 5.17 -7.53 13.43
N ALA A 18 4.55 -6.89 12.43
CA ALA A 18 4.82 -5.47 12.20
C ALA A 18 3.92 -4.60 13.10
N ILE A 19 3.92 -4.85 14.42
CA ILE A 19 3.70 -3.78 15.39
C ILE A 19 5.04 -3.03 15.45
N LYS A 20 5.40 -2.36 14.35
CA LYS A 20 6.48 -1.40 14.34
C LYS A 20 5.91 -0.09 14.86
N ASP A 21 6.30 0.29 16.08
CA ASP A 21 6.37 1.66 16.60
C ASP A 21 5.49 2.70 15.88
N GLY A 22 4.18 2.65 16.08
CA GLY A 22 3.28 3.74 15.66
C GLY A 22 3.25 4.05 14.16
N GLN A 23 3.50 3.07 13.28
CA GLN A 23 3.41 3.27 11.82
C GLN A 23 2.01 3.03 11.26
N CYS A 24 1.68 3.71 10.16
CA CYS A 24 0.44 3.49 9.43
C CYS A 24 0.39 2.09 8.81
N VAL A 25 -0.76 1.42 8.92
CA VAL A 25 -1.00 0.14 8.25
C VAL A 25 -1.93 0.36 7.07
N PHE A 26 -1.49 -0.06 5.88
CA PHE A 26 -2.32 -0.04 4.68
C PHE A 26 -2.48 -1.45 4.10
N PRO A 27 -3.69 -1.83 3.68
CA PRO A 27 -4.94 -1.10 3.89
C PRO A 27 -5.46 -1.21 5.34
N PHE A 28 -6.25 -0.22 5.78
CA PHE A 28 -6.98 -0.29 7.05
C PHE A 28 -8.48 -0.08 6.88
N TRP A 29 -9.28 -0.71 7.72
CA TRP A 29 -10.74 -0.60 7.75
C TRP A 29 -11.20 0.41 8.80
N TYR A 30 -12.03 1.37 8.41
CA TYR A 30 -12.68 2.33 9.31
C TYR A 30 -14.12 2.58 8.87
N ARG A 31 -15.09 2.39 9.78
CA ARG A 31 -16.54 2.56 9.51
C ARG A 31 -17.03 1.84 8.25
N HIS A 32 -16.58 0.60 8.05
CA HIS A 32 -16.86 -0.26 6.88
C HIS A 32 -16.22 0.16 5.55
N GLU A 33 -15.43 1.23 5.55
CA GLU A 33 -14.66 1.64 4.39
C GLU A 33 -13.21 1.17 4.54
N LYS A 34 -12.62 0.77 3.41
CA LYS A 34 -11.23 0.32 3.33
C LYS A 34 -10.38 1.42 2.74
N TYR A 35 -9.33 1.82 3.45
CA TYR A 35 -8.45 2.90 3.05
C TYR A 35 -7.04 2.40 2.80
N HIS A 36 -6.45 2.90 1.71
CA HIS A 36 -5.13 2.53 1.24
C HIS A 36 -4.11 3.66 1.37
N ASP A 37 -4.50 4.79 1.95
CA ASP A 37 -3.67 5.97 2.18
C ASP A 37 -4.21 6.77 3.38
N CYS A 38 -3.48 7.80 3.79
CA CYS A 38 -3.90 8.77 4.79
C CYS A 38 -5.18 9.51 4.36
N VAL A 39 -6.19 9.48 5.23
CA VAL A 39 -7.53 9.99 4.95
C VAL A 39 -7.82 11.31 5.65
N LYS A 40 -8.68 12.13 5.05
CA LYS A 40 -9.22 13.35 5.67
C LYS A 40 -10.71 13.19 5.94
N LEU A 41 -11.06 12.55 7.05
CA LEU A 41 -12.45 12.33 7.46
C LEU A 41 -12.76 13.17 8.71
N ASN A 42 -13.58 14.22 8.56
CA ASN A 42 -14.02 15.10 9.66
C ASN A 42 -12.88 15.62 10.55
N ALA A 43 -11.67 15.72 9.99
CA ALA A 43 -10.46 16.11 10.70
C ALA A 43 -9.76 17.24 9.94
N LYS A 44 -9.09 18.11 10.69
CA LYS A 44 -8.29 19.20 10.12
C LYS A 44 -7.11 18.66 9.31
N HIS A 45 -6.46 17.60 9.83
CA HIS A 45 -5.30 16.94 9.25
C HIS A 45 -5.64 15.52 8.80
N ARG A 46 -4.86 15.00 7.85
CA ARG A 46 -4.99 13.60 7.40
C ARG A 46 -4.46 12.66 8.48
N TRP A 47 -5.04 11.47 8.56
CA TRP A 47 -4.67 10.46 9.57
C TRP A 47 -4.73 9.05 8.98
N CYS A 48 -4.12 8.11 9.70
CA CYS A 48 -4.10 6.68 9.36
C CYS A 48 -4.33 5.83 10.60
N SER A 49 -4.78 4.58 10.43
CA SER A 49 -4.79 3.61 11.51
C SER A 49 -3.44 2.91 11.65
N LEU A 50 -3.12 2.54 12.89
CA LEU A 50 -1.94 1.73 13.21
C LEU A 50 -2.23 0.22 13.14
N HIS A 51 -3.47 -0.16 12.84
CA HIS A 51 -3.92 -1.54 12.69
C HIS A 51 -4.75 -1.68 11.42
N SER A 52 -4.81 -2.90 10.87
CA SER A 52 -5.60 -3.21 9.68
C SER A 52 -7.11 -3.10 9.91
N ILE A 53 -7.58 -3.29 11.14
CA ILE A 53 -8.97 -3.05 11.56
C ILE A 53 -8.91 -1.97 12.63
N PHE A 54 -9.66 -0.88 12.45
CA PHE A 54 -9.59 0.26 13.37
C PHE A 54 -10.05 -0.12 14.78
N GLN A 55 -9.11 -0.06 15.73
CA GLN A 55 -9.30 -0.37 17.15
C GLN A 55 -9.13 0.87 18.05
N GLY A 56 -9.10 2.08 17.48
CA GLY A 56 -8.85 3.32 18.20
C GLY A 56 -7.38 3.78 18.18
N TYR A 57 -6.46 2.98 17.64
CA TYR A 57 -5.06 3.37 17.43
C TYR A 57 -4.88 4.05 16.07
N TRP A 58 -4.50 5.32 16.10
CA TRP A 58 -4.30 6.16 14.92
C TRP A 58 -3.28 7.27 15.21
N LYS A 59 -2.76 7.88 14.15
CA LYS A 59 -1.97 9.11 14.23
C LYS A 59 -2.28 10.04 13.07
N TYR A 60 -1.96 11.32 13.24
CA TYR A 60 -1.90 12.23 12.11
C TYR A 60 -0.72 11.87 11.21
N CYS A 61 -0.94 11.95 9.91
CA CYS A 61 0.08 11.62 8.94
C CYS A 61 1.08 12.77 8.77
N SER A 62 2.36 12.41 8.81
CA SER A 62 3.47 13.19 8.26
C SER A 62 3.66 12.87 6.77
N LEU A 63 4.64 13.49 6.11
CA LEU A 63 4.94 13.25 4.70
C LEU A 63 5.38 11.79 4.42
N GLU A 64 6.00 11.14 5.40
CA GLU A 64 6.52 9.78 5.28
C GLU A 64 5.43 8.71 5.49
N ASP A 65 4.28 9.11 6.02
CA ASP A 65 3.18 8.21 6.38
C ASP A 65 2.21 7.93 5.22
N PHE A 66 2.31 8.70 4.13
CA PHE A 66 1.47 8.47 2.96
C PHE A 66 1.84 7.17 2.27
N ALA A 67 0.82 6.45 1.80
CA ALA A 67 1.02 5.18 1.16
C ALA A 67 1.91 5.31 -0.07
N GLN A 68 2.91 4.45 -0.18
CA GLN A 68 3.79 4.42 -1.33
C GLN A 68 3.11 3.76 -2.53
N CYS A 69 3.56 4.12 -3.73
CA CYS A 69 3.14 3.44 -4.95
C CYS A 69 3.48 1.95 -4.88
N MET A 70 2.56 1.09 -5.31
CA MET A 70 2.80 -0.33 -5.38
C MET A 70 3.41 -0.67 -6.74
N PHE A 71 4.70 -0.99 -6.76
CA PHE A 71 5.37 -1.44 -7.97
C PHE A 71 5.72 -2.94 -7.88
N PRO A 72 5.56 -3.72 -8.97
CA PRO A 72 4.84 -3.34 -10.18
C PRO A 72 3.31 -3.36 -9.99
N PHE A 73 2.57 -2.54 -10.75
CA PHE A 73 1.11 -2.60 -10.80
C PHE A 73 0.57 -2.83 -12.22
N TRP A 74 -0.59 -3.47 -12.29
CA TRP A 74 -1.29 -3.79 -13.53
C TRP A 74 -2.34 -2.74 -13.85
N TYR A 75 -2.24 -2.12 -15.01
CA TYR A 75 -3.26 -1.25 -15.58
C TYR A 75 -3.52 -1.61 -17.04
N ARG A 76 -4.80 -1.85 -17.36
CA ARG A 76 -5.27 -2.40 -18.64
C ARG A 76 -4.50 -3.67 -19.00
N ARG A 77 -3.66 -3.64 -20.04
CA ARG A 77 -2.88 -4.77 -20.55
C ARG A 77 -1.37 -4.60 -20.31
N THR A 78 -0.98 -3.65 -19.45
CA THR A 78 0.41 -3.24 -19.23
C THR A 78 0.76 -3.32 -17.74
N ILE A 79 2.02 -3.66 -17.46
CA ILE A 79 2.60 -3.67 -16.12
C ILE A 79 3.53 -2.47 -15.99
N TYR A 80 3.30 -1.61 -15.00
CA TYR A 80 4.09 -0.41 -14.76
C TYR A 80 5.00 -0.59 -13.54
N TRP A 81 6.24 -0.14 -13.69
CA TRP A 81 7.29 -0.16 -12.66
C TRP A 81 7.61 1.23 -12.11
N GLU A 82 6.97 2.25 -12.67
CA GLU A 82 7.09 3.65 -12.31
C GLU A 82 5.73 4.35 -12.51
N CYS A 83 5.65 5.63 -12.12
CA CYS A 83 4.45 6.42 -12.36
C CYS A 83 4.20 6.60 -13.86
N THR A 84 2.94 6.52 -14.27
CA THR A 84 2.53 6.63 -15.67
C THR A 84 1.55 7.76 -15.88
N GLU A 85 1.50 8.31 -17.09
CA GLU A 85 0.49 9.30 -17.52
C GLU A 85 -0.67 8.60 -18.25
N ASP A 86 -0.57 7.28 -18.46
CA ASP A 86 -1.51 6.52 -19.27
C ASP A 86 -2.94 6.63 -18.73
N GLY A 87 -3.84 7.10 -19.59
CA GLY A 87 -5.25 7.28 -19.27
C GLY A 87 -5.58 8.55 -18.49
N GLU A 88 -4.62 9.41 -18.16
CA GLU A 88 -4.84 10.73 -17.57
C GLU A 88 -4.83 11.82 -18.67
N VAL A 89 -5.82 12.71 -18.65
CA VAL A 89 -6.10 13.66 -19.76
C VAL A 89 -5.14 14.86 -19.78
N PHE A 90 -4.62 15.25 -18.62
CA PHE A 90 -3.79 16.43 -18.38
C PHE A 90 -2.30 16.08 -18.22
N GLY A 91 -1.90 14.84 -18.53
CA GLY A 91 -0.50 14.39 -18.47
C GLY A 91 0.04 14.28 -17.04
N ARG A 92 -0.82 14.20 -16.02
CA ARG A 92 -0.33 14.02 -14.65
C ARG A 92 0.00 12.56 -14.39
N ARG A 93 1.22 12.35 -13.88
CA ARG A 93 1.71 11.02 -13.50
C ARG A 93 0.97 10.48 -12.30
N TRP A 94 0.61 9.21 -12.36
CA TRP A 94 -0.08 8.51 -11.30
C TRP A 94 0.48 7.10 -11.12
N CYS A 95 0.20 6.51 -9.96
CA CYS A 95 0.56 5.14 -9.65
C CYS A 95 -0.58 4.45 -8.89
N SER A 96 -0.65 3.12 -8.98
CA SER A 96 -1.58 2.36 -8.14
C SER A 96 -1.03 2.17 -6.73
N LEU A 97 -1.92 2.08 -5.74
CA LEU A 97 -1.60 1.66 -4.37
C LEU A 97 -1.87 0.16 -4.15
N THR A 98 -2.14 -0.57 -5.23
CA THR A 98 -2.50 -1.99 -5.25
C THR A 98 -1.85 -2.67 -6.43
N ARG A 99 -1.70 -4.00 -6.37
CA ARG A 99 -1.03 -4.77 -7.43
C ARG A 99 -1.85 -4.77 -8.72
N ASN A 100 -3.18 -4.75 -8.61
CA ASN A 100 -4.09 -4.80 -9.74
C ASN A 100 -5.06 -3.63 -9.73
N TYR A 101 -4.65 -2.51 -10.34
CA TYR A 101 -5.50 -1.33 -10.49
C TYR A 101 -6.81 -1.67 -11.20
N ASN A 102 -6.82 -2.58 -12.17
CA ASN A 102 -8.03 -2.89 -12.93
C ASN A 102 -9.17 -3.41 -12.04
N MET A 103 -8.82 -4.12 -10.96
CA MET A 103 -9.77 -4.63 -9.98
C MET A 103 -10.05 -3.61 -8.88
N ASP A 104 -8.99 -3.09 -8.25
CA ASP A 104 -9.11 -2.31 -7.02
C ASP A 104 -9.41 -0.83 -7.28
N ARG A 105 -8.94 -0.30 -8.42
CA ARG A 105 -9.04 1.11 -8.84
C ARG A 105 -8.55 2.11 -7.79
N VAL A 106 -7.58 1.69 -6.98
CA VAL A 106 -6.93 2.53 -5.97
C VAL A 106 -5.63 3.08 -6.53
N TRP A 107 -5.47 4.40 -6.47
CA TRP A 107 -4.34 5.11 -7.04
C TRP A 107 -4.12 6.47 -6.36
N LYS A 108 -2.95 7.06 -6.62
CA LYS A 108 -2.65 8.45 -6.27
C LYS A 108 -1.83 9.10 -7.37
N PHE A 109 -1.81 10.43 -7.39
CA PHE A 109 -0.82 11.16 -8.16
C PHE A 109 0.57 10.95 -7.56
N CYS A 110 1.54 10.93 -8.47
CA CYS A 110 2.92 11.25 -8.17
C CYS A 110 3.08 12.78 -8.36
#